data_AF-A0A537I9Y5-F1
#
_entry.id   AF-A0A537I9Y5-F1
#
_cell.length_a   1.000
_cell.length_b   1.000
_cell.length_c   1.000
_cell.angle_alpha   90.00
_cell.angle_beta   90.00
_cell.angle_gamma   90.00
#
_symmetry.space_group_name_H-M   'P 1'
#
loop_
_entity.id
_entity.type
_entity.pdbx_description
1 polymer ?
#
loop_
_entity_poly.entity_id
_entity_poly.type
_entity_poly.pdbx_seq_one_letter_code
_entity_poly.pdbx_strand_id
1 'polypeptide(L)' 'MTTTMASTPTSVVQKQKPTLEEEVFKLKLEWMMAKNDDEKRRISEEIRRLIGFTPSKSQ' A
#
# COMPACT_ATOMS: atom_id res chain seq x y z
N MET A 1 33.54 -20.33 28.58
CA MET A 1 32.15 -19.96 28.26
C MET A 1 32.18 -18.60 27.58
N THR A 2 32.08 -18.56 26.25
CA THR A 2 32.15 -17.33 25.46
C THR A 2 30.73 -16.96 24.99
N THR A 3 30.10 -16.04 25.70
CA THR A 3 28.81 -15.46 25.29
C THR A 3 29.06 -14.40 24.23
N THR A 4 28.74 -14.72 22.98
CA THR A 4 28.74 -13.73 21.89
C THR A 4 27.37 -13.05 21.88
N MET A 5 27.32 -11.81 22.34
CA MET A 5 26.19 -10.91 22.15
C MET A 5 26.35 -10.16 20.82
N ALA A 6 25.20 -9.84 20.21
CA ALA A 6 25.01 -8.99 19.04
C ALA A 6 25.23 -9.63 17.66
N SER A 7 24.14 -10.12 17.10
CA SER A 7 23.86 -9.91 15.68
C SER A 7 22.44 -9.36 15.61
N THR A 8 22.34 -8.04 15.75
CA THR A 8 21.21 -7.27 15.24
C THR A 8 20.97 -7.71 13.80
N PRO A 9 19.78 -8.19 13.42
CA PRO A 9 19.40 -8.09 12.04
C PRO A 9 19.24 -6.59 11.79
N THR A 10 20.28 -5.97 11.24
CA THR A 10 20.12 -4.82 10.34
C THR A 10 19.33 -5.37 9.16
N SER A 11 18.04 -5.65 9.37
CA SER A 11 17.10 -5.93 8.31
C SER A 11 16.97 -4.62 7.60
N VAL A 12 17.85 -4.44 6.63
CA VAL A 12 17.71 -3.55 5.49
C VAL A 12 16.22 -3.48 5.22
N VAL A 13 15.60 -2.38 5.62
CA VAL A 13 14.25 -2.01 5.21
C VAL A 13 14.40 -1.77 3.71
N GLN A 14 14.49 -2.85 2.95
CA GLN A 14 14.13 -2.87 1.56
C GLN A 14 12.73 -2.28 1.60
N LYS A 15 12.60 -1.03 1.17
CA LYS A 15 11.32 -0.38 0.96
C LYS A 15 10.60 -1.24 -0.06
N GLN A 16 10.00 -2.33 0.41
CA GLN A 16 9.15 -3.18 -0.39
C GLN A 16 8.11 -2.24 -0.94
N LYS A 17 8.00 -2.25 -2.27
CA LYS A 17 6.95 -1.52 -2.95
C LYS A 17 5.65 -1.93 -2.25
N PRO A 18 4.88 -0.98 -1.70
CA PRO A 18 3.69 -1.32 -0.94
C PRO A 18 2.82 -2.24 -1.80
N THR A 19 2.29 -3.29 -1.19
CA THR A 19 1.48 -4.24 -1.94
C THR A 19 0.20 -3.54 -2.42
N LEU A 20 -0.42 -4.06 -3.48
CA LEU A 20 -1.69 -3.52 -3.95
C LEU A 20 -2.74 -3.47 -2.83
N GLU A 21 -2.75 -4.47 -1.96
CA GLU A 21 -3.64 -4.53 -0.80
C GLU A 21 -3.35 -3.41 0.20
N GLU A 22 -2.08 -3.11 0.48
CA GLU A 22 -1.69 -2.01 1.36
C GLU A 22 -2.07 -0.64 0.78
N GLU A 23 -1.90 -0.44 -0.53
CA GLU A 23 -2.29 0.80 -1.21
C GLU A 23 -3.81 1.00 -1.19
N VAL A 24 -4.58 -0.04 -1.52
CA VAL A 24 -6.05 -0.02 -1.46
C VAL A 24 -6.54 0.20 -0.03
N PHE A 25 -5.90 -0.43 0.95
CA PHE A 25 -6.27 -0.28 2.36
C PHE A 25 -6.07 1.16 2.84
N LYS A 26 -4.94 1.80 2.50
CA LYS A 26 -4.69 3.21 2.82
C LYS A 26 -5.73 4.13 2.19
N LEU A 27 -6.04 3.93 0.92
CA LEU A 27 -7.07 4.72 0.23
C LEU A 27 -8.45 4.51 0.84
N LYS A 28 -8.78 3.30 1.31
CA LYS A 28 -10.06 3.04 1.99
C LYS A 28 -10.15 3.78 3.33
N LEU A 29 -9.04 3.89 4.07
CA LEU A 29 -8.99 4.72 5.28
C LEU A 29 -9.16 6.20 4.95
N GLU A 30 -8.50 6.68 3.89
CA GLU A 30 -8.63 8.07 3.42
C GLU A 30 -10.07 8.37 2.98
N TRP A 31 -10.73 7.44 2.28
CA TRP A 31 -12.14 7.54 1.91
C TRP A 31 -13.07 7.66 3.12
N MET A 32 -12.76 6.92 4.19
CA MET A 32 -13.54 6.96 5.43
C MET A 32 -13.35 8.27 6.20
N MET A 33 -12.17 8.90 6.08
CA MET A 33 -11.85 10.19 6.71
C MET A 33 -12.25 11.41 5.86
N ALA A 34 -12.61 11.20 4.60
CA ALA A 34 -12.98 12.26 3.67
C ALA A 34 -14.20 13.06 4.17
N LYS A 35 -14.09 14.39 4.09
CA LYS A 35 -15.09 15.32 4.66
C LYS A 35 -16.16 15.72 3.65
N ASN A 36 -15.91 15.50 2.37
CA ASN A 36 -16.82 15.83 1.28
C ASN A 36 -16.97 14.65 0.31
N ASP A 37 -18.05 14.67 -0.46
CA ASP A 37 -18.37 13.58 -1.38
C ASP A 37 -17.47 13.58 -2.63
N ASP A 38 -16.88 14.72 -2.99
CA ASP A 38 -15.94 14.83 -4.10
C ASP A 38 -14.62 14.10 -3.80
N GLU A 39 -14.10 14.22 -2.58
CA GLU A 39 -12.93 13.46 -2.09
C GLU A 39 -13.24 11.96 -2.08
N LYS A 40 -14.41 11.58 -1.56
CA LYS A 40 -14.87 10.18 -1.59
C LYS A 40 -14.92 9.66 -3.01
N ARG A 41 -15.44 10.45 -3.96
CA ARG A 41 -15.52 10.08 -5.37
C ARG A 41 -14.13 9.88 -5.98
N ARG A 42 -13.23 10.85 -5.79
CA ARG A 42 -11.84 10.78 -6.29
C ARG A 42 -11.09 9.56 -5.76
N ILE A 43 -11.21 9.28 -4.46
CA ILE A 43 -10.55 8.13 -3.83
C ILE A 43 -11.16 6.81 -4.31
N SER A 44 -12.48 6.76 -4.52
CA SER A 44 -13.16 5.58 -5.07
C SER A 44 -12.70 5.28 -6.50
N GLU A 45 -12.48 6.31 -7.32
CA GLU A 45 -11.94 6.17 -8.68
C GLU A 45 -10.50 5.69 -8.65
N GLU A 46 -9.68 6.16 -7.70
CA GLU A 46 -8.31 5.70 -7.53
C GLU A 46 -8.21 4.24 -7.08
N ILE A 47 -9.06 3.82 -6.13
CA ILE A 47 -9.19 2.41 -5.73
C ILE A 47 -9.61 1.56 -6.93
N ARG A 48 -10.58 2.03 -7.73
CA ARG A 48 -11.02 1.33 -8.95
C ARG A 48 -9.90 1.25 -9.98
N ARG A 49 -9.04 2.26 -10.10
CA ARG A 49 -7.88 2.24 -11.01
C ARG A 49 -6.83 1.23 -10.57
N LEU A 50 -6.58 1.12 -9.28
CA LEU A 50 -5.60 0.18 -8.70
C LEU A 50 -6.10 -1.27 -8.77
N ILE A 51 -7.35 -1.53 -8.35
CA ILE A 51 -7.95 -2.87 -8.43
C ILE A 51 -8.28 -3.25 -9.89
N GLY A 52 -8.69 -2.26 -10.69
CA GLY A 52 -8.97 -2.37 -12.11
C GLY A 52 -7.72 -2.42 -12.99
N PHE A 53 -6.53 -2.59 -12.39
CA PHE A 53 -5.33 -3.01 -13.09
C PHE A 53 -5.51 -4.45 -13.59
N THR A 54 -6.34 -4.61 -14.61
CA THR A 54 -6.08 -5.60 -15.65
C THR A 54 -5.02 -4.98 -16.55
N PRO A 55 -3.84 -5.59 -16.76
CA PRO A 55 -3.09 -5.35 -17.98
C PRO A 55 -3.90 -6.00 -19.11
N SER A 56 -5.04 -5.39 -19.48
CA SER A 56 -5.80 -5.85 -20.63
C SER A 56 -5.11 -5.29 -21.87
N LYS A 57 -4.34 -6.20 -22.49
CA LYS A 57 -3.68 -6.15 -23.80
C LYS A 57 -2.32 -5.45 -23.86
N SER A 58 -1.31 -6.21 -23.45
CA SER A 58 -0.34 -6.64 -24.46
C SER A 58 -1.06 -7.51 -25.50
N GLN A 59 -1.41 -6.95 -26.66
CA GLN A 59 -1.53 -7.66 -27.93
C GLN A 59 -1.66 -6.66 -29.09
#